data_AF-A0A015JKQ2-F1
#
_entry.id   AF-A0A015JKQ2-F1
#
_cell.length_a   1.000
_cell.length_b   1.000
_cell.length_c   1.000
_cell.angle_alpha   90.00
_cell.angle_beta   90.00
_cell.angle_gamma   90.00
#
_symmetry.space_group_name_H-M   'P 1'
#
loop_
_entity.id
_entity.type
_entity.pdbx_description
1 polymer ?
#
loop_
_entity_poly.entity_id
_entity_poly.type
_entity_poly.pdbx_seq_one_letter_code
_entity_poly.pdbx_strand_id
1 'polypeptide(L)' 'MFTENANFEDWETALEPKNFNLISILKFRRKKEDFSFNKSVEHTNISKFISNVATMDEKWRNVASDFSVSKRKEK' A
#
# COMPACT_ATOMS: atom_id res chain seq x y z
N MET A 1 -20.58 1.55 11.07
CA MET A 1 -19.25 1.95 11.57
C MET A 1 -18.32 2.00 10.37
N PHE A 2 -17.82 3.18 10.01
CA PHE A 2 -16.75 3.30 9.03
C PHE A 2 -15.46 2.95 9.76
N THR A 3 -14.80 1.86 9.38
CA THR A 3 -13.51 1.48 9.95
C THR A 3 -12.48 2.51 9.51
N GLU A 4 -12.13 3.41 10.42
CA GLU A 4 -11.34 4.61 10.10
C GLU A 4 -9.88 4.34 9.71
N ASN A 5 -9.37 3.12 9.87
CA ASN A 5 -8.05 2.77 9.36
C ASN A 5 -8.07 1.34 8.84
N ALA A 6 -7.81 1.18 7.55
CA ALA A 6 -7.42 -0.12 7.07
C ALA A 6 -6.16 -0.57 7.81
N ASN A 7 -6.21 -1.76 8.37
CA ASN A 7 -5.14 -2.30 9.15
C ASN A 7 -4.04 -2.83 8.21
N PHE A 8 -2.91 -2.13 8.20
CA PHE A 8 -1.67 -2.56 7.56
C PHE A 8 -0.66 -3.10 8.59
N GLU A 9 -1.08 -3.46 9.80
CA GLU A 9 -0.19 -4.11 10.79
C GLU A 9 0.58 -5.30 10.19
N ASP A 10 1.83 -5.44 10.61
CA ASP A 10 2.77 -6.47 10.16
C ASP A 10 3.11 -6.46 8.65
N TRP A 11 2.81 -5.37 7.94
CA TRP A 11 3.15 -5.27 6.52
C TRP A 11 4.66 -5.37 6.27
N GLU A 12 5.51 -4.86 7.17
CA GLU A 12 6.98 -4.87 7.01
C GLU A 12 7.58 -6.28 7.05
N THR A 13 6.93 -7.19 7.77
CA THR A 13 7.35 -8.60 7.86
C THR A 13 6.72 -9.46 6.77
N ALA A 14 5.54 -9.05 6.28
CA ALA A 14 4.80 -9.78 5.25
C ALA A 14 5.13 -9.34 3.81
N LEU A 15 5.64 -8.13 3.62
CA LEU A 15 6.04 -7.57 2.33
C LEU A 15 7.56 -7.44 2.27
N GLU A 16 8.09 -7.61 1.06
CA GLU A 16 9.51 -7.40 0.79
C GLU A 16 9.68 -6.19 -0.12
N PRO A 17 10.67 -5.30 0.12
CA PRO A 17 10.90 -4.13 -0.74
C PRO A 17 11.09 -4.49 -2.22
N LYS A 18 11.82 -5.59 -2.50
CA LYS A 18 12.04 -6.07 -3.88
C LYS A 18 10.75 -6.46 -4.61
N ASN A 19 9.71 -6.80 -3.86
CA ASN A 19 8.43 -7.26 -4.37
C ASN A 19 7.30 -6.28 -4.01
N PHE A 20 7.62 -5.04 -3.63
CA PHE A 20 6.64 -4.03 -3.24
C PHE A 20 5.90 -3.50 -4.48
N ASN A 21 4.75 -4.08 -4.79
CA ASN A 21 3.92 -3.76 -5.95
C ASN A 21 2.43 -3.97 -5.61
N LEU A 22 1.52 -3.50 -6.48
CA LEU A 22 0.09 -3.51 -6.15
C LEU A 22 -0.44 -4.92 -5.89
N ILE A 23 0.10 -5.92 -6.59
CA ILE A 23 -0.32 -7.31 -6.46
C ILE A 23 0.09 -7.86 -5.08
N SER A 24 1.31 -7.59 -4.61
CA SER A 24 1.75 -8.05 -3.29
C SER A 24 0.96 -7.36 -2.17
N ILE A 25 0.69 -6.06 -2.30
CA ILE A 25 -0.16 -5.31 -1.36
C ILE A 25 -1.57 -5.89 -1.32
N LEU A 26 -2.20 -6.17 -2.46
CA LEU A 26 -3.53 -6.77 -2.53
C LEU A 26 -3.56 -8.19 -1.95
N LYS A 27 -2.52 -8.99 -2.20
CA LYS A 27 -2.39 -10.33 -1.61
C LYS A 27 -2.25 -10.29 -0.10
N PHE A 28 -1.52 -9.32 0.43
CA PHE A 28 -1.42 -9.07 1.87
C PHE A 28 -2.78 -8.64 2.42
N ARG A 29 -3.40 -7.62 1.82
CA ARG A 29 -4.69 -7.05 2.24
C ARG A 29 -5.81 -8.07 2.23
N ARG A 30 -5.88 -8.94 1.23
CA ARG A 30 -6.90 -10.01 1.14
C ARG A 30 -6.89 -10.98 2.33
N LYS A 31 -5.79 -11.08 3.08
CA LYS A 31 -5.67 -11.92 4.28
C LYS A 31 -6.07 -11.19 5.57
N LYS A 32 -6.27 -9.88 5.52
CA LYS A 32 -6.67 -9.06 6.67
C LYS A 32 -8.20 -9.02 6.77
N GLU A 33 -8.71 -9.03 8.00
CA GLU A 33 -10.16 -9.10 8.26
C GLU A 33 -10.91 -7.85 7.79
N ASP A 34 -10.21 -6.72 7.70
CA ASP A 34 -10.74 -5.42 7.31
C ASP A 34 -10.57 -5.12 5.81
N PHE A 35 -10.31 -6.14 5.00
CA PHE A 35 -10.26 -5.99 3.54
C PHE A 35 -11.62 -5.53 2.99
N SER A 36 -11.62 -4.49 2.16
CA SER A 36 -12.84 -4.02 1.50
C SER A 36 -12.93 -4.51 0.06
N PHE A 37 -14.03 -5.17 -0.30
CA PHE A 37 -14.38 -5.42 -1.72
C PHE A 37 -14.84 -4.15 -2.43
N ASN A 38 -15.11 -3.05 -1.71
CA ASN A 38 -15.37 -1.76 -2.32
C ASN A 38 -14.05 -1.19 -2.87
N LYS A 39 -13.93 -1.21 -4.20
CA LYS A 39 -12.75 -0.73 -4.93
C LYS A 39 -12.30 0.68 -4.52
N SER A 40 -13.22 1.60 -4.30
CA SER A 40 -12.88 2.99 -3.96
C SER A 40 -12.30 3.10 -2.55
N VAL A 41 -12.88 2.37 -1.60
CA VAL A 41 -12.40 2.31 -0.22
C VAL A 41 -11.02 1.68 -0.17
N GLU A 42 -10.85 0.51 -0.78
CA GLU A 42 -9.59 -0.22 -0.76
C GLU A 42 -8.47 0.52 -1.50
N HIS A 43 -8.78 1.16 -2.63
CA HIS A 43 -7.84 2.03 -3.32
C HIS A 43 -7.38 3.20 -2.43
N THR A 44 -8.30 3.82 -1.69
CA THR A 44 -7.97 4.91 -0.77
C THR A 44 -7.06 4.43 0.36
N ASN A 45 -7.36 3.26 0.93
CA ASN A 45 -6.56 2.63 1.97
C ASN A 45 -5.14 2.33 1.51
N ILE A 46 -4.99 1.71 0.34
CA ILE A 46 -3.68 1.42 -0.27
C ILE A 46 -2.92 2.71 -0.60
N SER A 47 -3.61 3.74 -1.09
CA SER A 47 -2.96 5.02 -1.43
C SER A 47 -2.42 5.73 -0.18
N LYS A 48 -3.20 5.75 0.91
CA LYS A 48 -2.75 6.28 2.21
C LYS A 48 -1.56 5.50 2.75
N PHE A 49 -1.63 4.17 2.68
CA PHE A 49 -0.54 3.30 3.09
C PHE A 49 0.76 3.58 2.32
N ILE A 50 0.72 3.59 0.99
CA ILE A 50 1.90 3.88 0.16
C ILE A 50 2.48 5.26 0.48
N SER A 51 1.63 6.26 0.71
CA SER A 51 2.06 7.61 1.08
C SER A 51 2.80 7.61 2.43
N ASN A 52 2.33 6.83 3.41
CA ASN A 52 3.02 6.67 4.69
C ASN A 52 4.35 5.94 4.52
N VAL A 53 4.40 4.86 3.73
CA VAL A 53 5.65 4.12 3.44
C VAL A 53 6.69 5.02 2.76
N ALA A 54 6.25 5.96 1.91
CA ALA A 54 7.14 6.93 1.27
C ALA A 54 7.83 7.90 2.26
N THR A 55 7.34 8.01 3.50
CA THR A 55 7.97 8.84 4.55
C THR A 55 8.93 8.07 5.47
N MET A 56 9.07 6.75 5.27
CA MET A 56 9.90 5.88 6.12
C MET A 56 11.39 5.92 5.70
N ASP A 57 12.18 4.97 6.21
CA ASP A 57 13.60 4.87 5.90
C ASP A 57 13.86 4.69 4.40
N GLU A 58 15.11 4.91 3.99
CA GLU A 58 15.50 4.97 2.58
C GLU A 58 15.08 3.73 1.78
N LYS A 59 15.13 2.54 2.39
CA LYS A 59 14.79 1.28 1.74
C LYS A 59 13.33 1.28 1.28
N TRP A 60 12.42 1.69 2.17
CA TRP A 60 10.98 1.70 1.93
C TRP A 60 10.53 2.93 1.14
N ARG A 61 11.15 4.08 1.41
CA ARG A 61 10.88 5.32 0.68
C ARG A 61 11.13 5.19 -0.81
N ASN A 62 12.22 4.54 -1.21
CA ASN A 62 12.57 4.38 -2.63
C ASN A 62 11.51 3.54 -3.35
N VAL A 63 11.11 2.39 -2.79
CA VAL A 63 10.13 1.50 -3.43
C VAL A 63 8.71 2.07 -3.43
N ALA A 64 8.33 2.85 -2.42
CA ALA A 64 7.04 3.55 -2.40
C ALA A 64 7.02 4.78 -3.33
N SER A 65 8.16 5.44 -3.53
CA SER A 65 8.26 6.55 -4.47
C SER A 65 8.06 6.08 -5.91
N ASP A 66 8.56 4.89 -6.28
CA ASP A 66 8.33 4.30 -7.61
C ASP A 66 6.84 4.07 -7.92
N PHE A 67 6.04 3.80 -6.89
CA PHE A 67 4.57 3.74 -6.98
C PHE A 67 3.91 5.09 -7.28
N SER A 68 4.49 6.18 -6.78
CA SER A 68 3.97 7.53 -6.99
C SER A 68 4.40 8.11 -8.35
N VAL A 69 5.57 7.70 -8.85
CA VAL A 69 6.19 8.21 -10.08
C VAL A 69 5.56 7.62 -11.35
N SER A 70 4.89 6.47 -11.25
CA SER A 70 4.14 5.87 -12.37
C SER A 70 2.90 6.68 -12.81
N LYS A 71 2.58 7.78 -12.12
CA LYS A 71 1.57 8.79 -12.52
C LYS A 71 2.14 9.98 -13.31
N ARG A 72 3.45 10.08 -13.58
CA ARG A 72 4.08 11.24 -14.28
C ARG A 72 4.72 10.92 -15.63
N LYS A 73 4.37 9.80 -16.26
CA LYS A 73 4.77 9.50 -17.65
C LYS A 73 3.57 9.13 -18.52
N GLU A 74 2.60 10.03 -18.61
CA GLU A 74 1.90 10.25 -19.87
C GLU A 74 2.32 11.65 -20.34
N LYS A 75 2.96 11.68 -21.51
CA LYS A 75 3.47 12.87 -22.19
C LYS A 75 2.69 13.01 -23.47
#